data_AF-A0A2T6ZY23-F1
#
_entry.id   AF-A0A2T6ZY23-F1
#
_cell.length_a   1.000
_cell.length_b   1.000
_cell.length_c   1.000
_cell.angle_alpha   90.00
_cell.angle_beta   90.00
_cell.angle_gamma   90.00
#
_symmetry.space_group_name_H-M   'P 1'
#
loop_
_entity.id
_entity.type
_entity.pdbx_description
1 polymer ?
#
loop_
_entity_poly.entity_id
_entity_poly.type
_entity_poly.pdbx_seq_one_letter_code
_entity_poly.pdbx_strand_id
1 'polypeptide(L)'
;MVSRNWQLYLITHKYVWAGDLRSVGYFTNGLKFLKMQKIDIQALIAKMSLEDVKERLVEIILEWGKHSEAKLKSVGLQLDTTINPLKGIDIPSLYTSLRSRVTPFRSLLMENIV
;
A
#
# COMPACT_ATOMS: atom_id res chain seq x y z
N MET A 1 11.61 34.77 -8.86
CA MET A 1 10.56 34.15 -9.70
C MET A 1 10.52 32.66 -9.36
N VAL A 2 9.39 32.18 -8.85
CA VAL A 2 9.29 30.97 -8.00
C VAL A 2 9.43 29.68 -8.81
N SER A 3 10.39 28.84 -8.41
CA SER A 3 10.51 27.44 -8.81
C SER A 3 9.29 26.66 -8.30
N ARG A 4 8.33 26.44 -9.19
CA ARG A 4 7.17 25.57 -8.99
C ARG A 4 7.41 24.22 -9.65
N ASN A 5 8.21 23.39 -8.99
CA ASN A 5 8.11 21.93 -9.09
C ASN A 5 7.99 21.45 -7.64
N TRP A 6 7.38 20.30 -7.38
CA TRP A 6 7.21 19.71 -6.04
C TRP A 6 6.02 20.18 -5.17
N GLN A 7 4.90 20.59 -5.76
CA GLN A 7 3.62 20.48 -5.01
C GLN A 7 3.05 19.07 -5.20
N LEU A 8 3.58 18.15 -4.40
CA LEU A 8 2.90 16.91 -4.04
C LEU A 8 1.53 17.31 -3.48
N TYR A 9 0.46 16.82 -4.10
CA TYR A 9 -0.93 17.02 -3.67
C TYR A 9 -1.11 16.50 -2.24
N LEU A 10 -1.00 17.37 -1.23
CA LEU A 10 -1.24 17.04 0.18
C LEU A 10 -2.41 17.88 0.66
N ILE A 11 -3.63 17.48 0.28
CA ILE A 11 -4.85 18.18 0.70
C ILE A 11 -5.61 17.42 1.81
N THR A 12 -5.35 16.14 2.04
CA THR A 12 -5.90 15.39 3.18
C THR A 12 -5.00 14.20 3.45
N HIS A 13 -4.69 13.86 4.70
CA HIS A 13 -3.87 12.74 5.18
C HIS A 13 -4.34 11.34 4.70
N LYS A 14 -4.48 11.14 3.39
CA LYS A 14 -5.03 9.96 2.73
C LYS A 14 -3.95 9.41 1.81
N TYR A 15 -3.58 8.17 2.06
CA TYR A 15 -2.66 7.42 1.22
C TYR A 15 -3.46 6.41 0.39
N VAL A 16 -3.05 6.19 -0.86
CA VAL A 16 -3.60 5.15 -1.73
C VAL A 16 -2.53 4.10 -1.92
N TRP A 17 -2.86 2.84 -1.59
CA TRP A 17 -2.00 1.69 -1.80
C TRP A 17 -2.52 0.86 -2.96
N ALA A 18 -1.62 0.36 -3.80
CA ALA A 18 -1.96 -0.41 -4.98
C ALA A 18 -1.02 -1.62 -5.10
N GLY A 19 -1.56 -2.79 -5.42
CA GLY A 19 -0.83 -4.05 -5.49
C GLY A 19 -1.75 -5.23 -5.83
N ASP A 20 -1.24 -6.46 -5.80
CA ASP A 20 -2.07 -7.67 -5.95
C ASP A 20 -3.13 -7.73 -4.85
N LEU A 21 -4.34 -8.15 -5.18
CA LEU A 21 -5.49 -8.15 -4.26
C LEU A 21 -5.17 -8.88 -2.94
N ARG A 22 -4.38 -9.96 -3.01
CA ARG A 22 -3.89 -10.69 -1.84
C ARG A 22 -2.96 -9.85 -0.98
N SER A 23 -2.00 -9.16 -1.60
CA SER A 23 -1.06 -8.28 -0.90
C SER A 23 -1.78 -7.10 -0.22
N VAL A 24 -2.81 -6.54 -0.87
CA VAL A 24 -3.64 -5.47 -0.30
C VAL A 24 -4.46 -5.98 0.87
N GLY A 25 -5.09 -7.16 0.74
CA GLY A 25 -5.85 -7.78 1.83
C GLY A 25 -4.97 -8.12 3.03
N TYR A 26 -3.78 -8.67 2.78
CA TYR A 26 -2.77 -8.96 3.78
C TYR A 26 -2.36 -7.69 4.56
N PHE A 27 -2.00 -6.62 3.84
CA PHE A 27 -1.62 -5.35 4.44
C PHE A 27 -2.75 -4.71 5.25
N THR A 28 -4.00 -4.82 4.76
CA THR A 28 -5.20 -4.32 5.45
C THR A 28 -5.39 -5.00 6.81
N ASN A 29 -5.20 -6.33 6.87
CA ASN A 29 -5.29 -7.08 8.12
C ASN A 29 -4.16 -6.71 9.09
N GLY A 30 -2.95 -6.50 8.58
CA GLY A 30 -1.81 -6.05 9.40
C GLY A 30 -2.05 -4.69 10.04
N LEU A 31 -2.54 -3.71 9.26
CA LEU A 31 -2.89 -2.39 9.78
C LEU A 31 -4.01 -2.46 10.83
N LYS A 32 -4.99 -3.34 10.63
CA LYS A 32 -6.05 -3.58 11.62
C LYS A 32 -5.51 -4.13 12.93
N PHE A 33 -4.58 -5.08 12.87
CA PHE A 33 -3.94 -5.63 14.06
C PHE A 33 -3.17 -4.54 14.82
N LEU A 34 -2.34 -3.75 14.12
CA LEU A 34 -1.58 -2.66 14.75
C LEU A 34 -2.50 -1.66 15.45
N LYS A 35 -3.62 -1.30 14.81
CA LYS A 35 -4.64 -0.42 15.38
C LYS A 35 -5.33 -1.03 16.60
N MET A 36 -5.71 -2.31 16.54
CA MET A 36 -6.38 -3.01 17.65
C MET A 36 -5.45 -3.15 18.87
N GLN A 37 -4.17 -3.45 18.64
CA GLN A 37 -3.15 -3.56 19.68
C GLN A 37 -2.59 -2.20 20.13
N LYS A 38 -3.00 -1.10 19.49
CA LYS A 38 -2.50 0.27 19.76
C LYS A 38 -0.97 0.36 19.73
N ILE A 39 -0.35 -0.35 18.79
CA ILE A 39 1.11 -0.36 18.65
C ILE A 39 1.55 0.92 17.94
N ASP A 40 2.36 1.72 18.62
CA ASP A 40 3.03 2.88 18.03
C ASP A 40 4.49 2.53 17.70
N ILE A 41 4.80 2.49 16.40
CA ILE A 41 6.13 2.18 15.88
C ILE A 41 7.14 3.26 16.25
N GLN A 42 6.73 4.53 16.33
CA GLN A 42 7.63 5.62 16.72
C GLN A 42 8.06 5.48 18.18
N ALA A 43 7.10 5.13 19.05
CA ALA A 43 7.39 4.84 20.45
C ALA A 43 8.25 3.58 20.63
N LEU A 44 8.13 2.58 19.74
CA LEU A 44 8.99 1.39 19.76
C LEU A 44 10.42 1.74 19.36
N ILE A 45 10.62 2.48 18.27
CA ILE A 45 11.96 2.90 17.82
C ILE A 45 12.69 3.72 18.89
N ALA A 46 11.96 4.49 19.71
CA ALA A 46 12.56 5.24 20.82
C ALA A 46 12.97 4.37 22.02
N LYS A 47 12.42 3.16 22.16
CA LYS A 47 12.61 2.28 23.33
C LYS A 47 13.56 1.11 23.10
N MET A 48 13.86 0.76 21.86
CA MET A 48 14.66 -0.41 21.47
C MET A 48 15.51 -0.11 20.24
N SER A 49 16.48 -0.98 19.93
CA SER A 49 17.31 -0.82 18.73
C SER A 49 16.50 -1.06 17.45
N LEU A 50 16.94 -0.51 16.32
CA LEU A 50 16.25 -0.67 15.03
C LEU A 50 16.18 -2.14 14.60
N GLU A 51 17.21 -2.91 14.89
CA GLU A 51 17.30 -4.34 14.63
C GLU A 51 16.22 -5.11 15.40
N ASP A 52 16.06 -4.84 16.70
CA ASP A 52 15.04 -5.50 17.53
C ASP A 52 13.61 -5.16 17.07
N VAL A 53 13.37 -3.91 16.64
CA VAL A 53 12.08 -3.49 16.07
C VAL A 53 11.79 -4.29 14.80
N LYS A 54 12.79 -4.45 13.94
CA LYS A 54 12.66 -5.17 12.68
C LYS A 54 12.33 -6.64 12.91
N GLU A 55 13.04 -7.32 13.83
CA GLU A 55 12.78 -8.73 14.14
C GLU A 55 11.34 -8.94 14.63
N ARG A 56 10.88 -8.12 15.58
CA ARG A 56 9.50 -8.17 16.07
C ARG A 56 8.46 -7.93 14.97
N LEU A 57 8.71 -6.97 14.08
CA LEU A 57 7.81 -6.72 12.95
C LEU A 57 7.78 -7.89 11.98
N VAL A 58 8.92 -8.54 11.72
CA VAL A 58 9.00 -9.74 10.86
C VAL A 58 8.22 -10.90 11.47
N GLU A 59 8.36 -11.15 12.78
CA GLU A 59 7.57 -12.18 13.47
C GLU A 59 6.07 -11.95 13.35
N ILE A 60 5.63 -10.72 13.57
CA ILE A 60 4.22 -10.31 13.44
C ILE A 60 3.73 -10.56 12.00
N ILE A 61 4.53 -10.19 10.99
CA ILE A 61 4.24 -10.40 9.57
C ILE A 61 4.12 -11.90 9.26
N LEU A 62 5.05 -12.72 9.75
CA LEU A 62 5.02 -14.17 9.51
C LEU A 62 3.77 -14.83 10.10
N GLU A 63 3.38 -14.46 11.32
CA GLU A 63 2.14 -14.95 11.95
C GLU A 63 0.90 -14.52 11.17
N TRP A 64 0.84 -13.27 10.69
CA TRP A 64 -0.24 -12.83 9.81
C TRP A 64 -0.29 -13.63 8.50
N GLY A 65 0.88 -14.00 7.95
CA GLY A 65 1.00 -14.77 6.71
C GLY A 65 0.26 -16.09 6.83
N LYS A 66 0.56 -16.84 7.89
CA LYS A 66 -0.07 -18.12 8.22
C LYS A 66 -1.59 -18.00 8.38
N HIS A 67 -2.08 -16.96 9.05
CA HIS A 67 -3.52 -16.73 9.22
C HIS A 67 -4.23 -16.30 7.93
N SER A 68 -3.52 -15.60 7.03
CA SER A 68 -4.09 -15.12 5.76
C SER A 68 -4.24 -16.23 4.73
N GLU A 69 -3.32 -17.20 4.70
CA GLU A 69 -3.38 -18.36 3.80
C GLU A 69 -4.62 -19.23 4.07
N ALA A 70 -5.00 -19.39 5.34
CA ALA A 70 -6.21 -20.13 5.72
C ALA A 70 -7.52 -19.46 5.22
N LYS A 71 -7.51 -18.16 4.92
CA LYS A 71 -8.69 -17.36 4.58
C LYS A 71 -8.83 -17.05 3.08
N LEU A 72 -7.95 -17.63 2.25
CA LEU A 72 -7.74 -17.35 0.81
C LEU A 72 -8.96 -17.49 -0.14
N LYS A 73 -10.16 -17.82 0.35
CA LYS A 73 -11.34 -18.06 -0.51
C LYS A 73 -12.25 -16.85 -0.74
N SER A 74 -12.13 -15.75 0.02
CA SER A 74 -13.02 -14.60 -0.20
C SER A 74 -12.43 -13.61 -1.22
N VAL A 75 -13.00 -13.59 -2.43
CA VAL A 75 -12.58 -12.81 -3.61
C VAL A 75 -12.82 -11.29 -3.49
N GLY A 76 -13.30 -10.78 -2.35
CA GLY A 76 -13.66 -9.36 -2.18
C GLY A 76 -12.94 -8.68 -1.02
N LEU A 77 -12.34 -7.51 -1.29
CA LEU A 77 -11.93 -6.56 -0.24
C LEU A 77 -13.18 -6.03 0.46
N GLN A 78 -13.31 -6.30 1.77
CA GLN A 78 -14.37 -5.70 2.57
C GLN A 78 -13.98 -4.30 3.03
N LEU A 79 -14.98 -3.44 3.14
CA LEU A 79 -14.83 -2.10 3.69
C LEU A 79 -14.53 -2.21 5.19
N ASP A 80 -13.45 -1.59 5.64
CA ASP A 80 -13.07 -1.56 7.05
C ASP A 80 -12.93 -0.11 7.53
N THR A 81 -12.98 0.10 8.84
CA THR A 81 -12.86 1.37 9.55
C THR A 81 -11.58 2.17 9.25
N THR A 82 -10.58 1.55 8.61
CA THR A 82 -9.26 2.16 8.36
C THR A 82 -8.95 2.29 6.87
N ILE A 83 -9.53 1.42 6.03
CA ILE A 83 -9.22 1.36 4.60
C ILE A 83 -10.50 1.27 3.80
N ASN A 84 -10.68 2.23 2.90
CA ASN A 84 -11.81 2.28 1.99
C ASN A 84 -11.37 1.79 0.60
N PRO A 85 -11.79 0.59 0.15
CA PRO A 85 -11.40 0.09 -1.16
C PRO A 85 -12.01 0.96 -2.27
N LEU A 86 -11.19 1.32 -3.26
CA LEU A 86 -11.64 2.03 -4.45
C LEU A 86 -12.33 1.04 -5.38
N LYS A 87 -13.66 0.95 -5.30
CA LYS A 87 -14.47 0.08 -6.16
C LYS A 87 -14.37 0.53 -7.62
N GLY A 88 -14.22 -0.42 -8.54
CA GLY A 88 -14.19 -0.16 -9.99
C GLY A 88 -12.81 0.17 -10.57
N ILE A 89 -11.74 0.09 -9.77
CA ILE A 89 -10.35 0.25 -10.23
C ILE A 89 -9.61 -1.08 -10.04
N ASP A 90 -9.48 -1.85 -11.12
CA ASP A 90 -8.82 -3.17 -11.07
C ASP A 90 -7.33 -3.11 -11.38
N ILE A 91 -6.85 -2.02 -12.00
CA ILE A 91 -5.48 -1.87 -12.47
C ILE A 91 -4.77 -0.76 -11.69
N PRO A 92 -3.63 -1.05 -11.05
CA PRO A 92 -2.89 -0.06 -10.29
C PRO A 92 -2.09 0.85 -11.25
N SER A 93 -2.69 1.98 -11.65
CA SER A 93 -2.21 2.89 -12.71
C SER A 93 -0.87 3.59 -12.42
N LEU A 94 -0.44 3.64 -11.16
CA LEU A 94 0.79 4.28 -10.70
C LEU A 94 1.85 3.27 -10.21
N TYR A 95 1.61 1.97 -10.40
CA TYR A 95 2.52 0.93 -9.95
C TYR A 95 3.59 0.63 -11.00
N THR A 96 4.78 0.22 -10.53
CA THR A 96 5.91 -0.12 -11.41
C THR A 96 5.61 -1.24 -12.40
N SER A 97 4.56 -2.04 -12.16
CA SER A 97 4.08 -3.08 -13.10
C SER A 97 3.67 -2.53 -14.46
N LEU A 98 3.27 -1.26 -14.55
CA LEU A 98 2.89 -0.64 -15.82
C LEU A 98 4.05 -0.02 -16.58
N ARG A 99 5.26 -0.02 -16.01
CA ARG A 99 6.45 0.56 -16.63
C ARG A 99 6.77 -0.08 -17.99
N SER A 100 6.47 -1.37 -18.17
CA SER A 100 6.60 -2.08 -19.44
C SER A 100 5.65 -1.58 -20.54
N ARG A 101 4.54 -0.93 -20.17
CA ARG A 101 3.51 -0.43 -21.08
C ARG A 101 3.66 1.07 -21.40
N VAL A 102 4.62 1.75 -20.78
CA VAL A 102 4.85 3.19 -20.97
C VAL A 102 5.43 3.49 -22.35
N THR A 103 6.33 2.65 -22.88
CA THR A 103 6.95 2.86 -24.20
C THR A 103 5.93 2.87 -25.35
N PRO A 104 5.06 1.85 -25.52
CA PRO A 104 4.06 1.89 -26.58
C PRO A 104 3.05 3.04 -26.40
N PHE A 105 2.68 3.36 -25.16
CA PHE A 105 1.80 4.49 -24.87
C PHE A 105 2.42 5.83 -25.27
N ARG A 106 3.72 6.02 -25.02
CA ARG A 106 4.46 7.21 -25.42
C ARG A 106 4.51 7.38 -26.94
N SER A 107 4.76 6.30 -27.70
CA SER A 107 4.74 6.36 -29.17
C SER A 107 3.37 6.78 -29.69
N LEU A 108 2.30 6.23 -29.13
CA LEU A 108 0.93 6.58 -29.51
C LEU A 108 0.60 8.06 -29.24
N LEU A 109 1.06 8.62 -28.12
CA LEU A 109 0.89 10.06 -27.85
C LEU A 109 1.66 10.93 -28.85
N MET A 110 2.84 10.49 -29.29
CA MET A 110 3.64 11.23 -30.27
C MET A 110 3.01 11.25 -31.66
N GLU A 111 2.22 10.24 -32.03
CA GLU A 111 1.54 10.19 -33.33
C GLU A 111 0.24 11.00 -33.39
N ASN A 112 -0.40 11.26 -32.23
CA ASN A 112 -1.75 11.83 -32.19
C ASN A 112 -1.80 13.26 -31.63
N ILE A 113 -0.72 13.75 -31.00
CA ILE A 113 -0.69 15.05 -30.30
C ILE A 113 0.38 15.99 -30.87
N VAL A 114 1.44 15.45 -31.48
CA VAL A 114 2.47 16.21 -32.22
C VAL A 114 2.19 16.05 -33.70
#